data_AF-R7N0I8-F1
#
_entry.id   AF-R7N0I8-F1
#
_cell.length_a   1.000
_cell.length_b   1.000
_cell.length_c   1.000
_cell.angle_alpha   90.00
_cell.angle_beta   90.00
_cell.angle_gamma   90.00
#
_symmetry.space_group_name_H-M   'P 1'
#
loop_
_entity.id
_entity.type
_entity.pdbx_description
1 polymer ?
#
loop_
_entity_poly.entity_id
_entity_poly.type
_entity_poly.pdbx_seq_one_letter_code
_entity_poly.pdbx_strand_id
1 'polypeptide(L)' 'MGIDDINRVMTLDDLVKGDDCIFSATAITDTPMMRGVQYFGGGARTMSVVMRYKSGTIRFIDTFHRFDKKAKWSIHL' A
#
# COMPACT_ATOMS: atom_id res chain seq x y z
N MET A 1 -2.62 -25.90 16.52
CA MET A 1 -2.19 -24.91 15.49
C MET A 1 -1.53 -25.56 14.26
N GLY A 2 -1.40 -26.89 14.17
CA GLY A 2 -0.96 -27.55 12.93
C GLY A 2 0.47 -27.20 12.48
N ILE A 3 1.34 -26.80 13.42
CA ILE A 3 2.75 -26.52 13.18
C ILE A 3 3.52 -27.65 13.84
N ASP A 4 4.17 -28.47 13.02
CA ASP A 4 4.86 -29.70 13.47
C ASP A 4 6.28 -29.43 13.98
N ASP A 5 6.96 -28.43 13.42
CA ASP A 5 8.29 -27.99 13.85
C ASP A 5 8.35 -26.45 13.90
N ILE A 6 8.50 -25.92 15.11
CA ILE A 6 8.61 -24.48 15.36
C ILE A 6 9.98 -23.90 15.00
N ASN A 7 10.99 -24.75 14.81
CA ASN A 7 12.35 -24.33 14.45
C ASN A 7 12.57 -24.32 12.94
N ARG A 8 11.60 -24.79 12.16
CA ARG A 8 11.69 -24.79 10.71
C ARG A 8 11.86 -23.37 10.17
N VAL A 9 12.89 -23.17 9.35
CA VAL A 9 13.06 -21.95 8.57
C VAL A 9 12.01 -21.93 7.46
N MET A 10 11.15 -20.92 7.44
CA MET A 10 10.13 -20.74 6.40
C MET A 10 10.69 -19.88 5.26
N THR A 11 10.55 -20.37 4.03
CA THR A 11 10.86 -19.59 2.82
C THR A 11 9.62 -18.80 2.34
N LEU A 12 9.77 -17.99 1.30
CA LEU A 12 8.62 -17.31 0.68
C LEU A 12 7.58 -18.31 0.14
N ASP A 13 8.04 -19.43 -0.43
CA ASP A 13 7.15 -20.49 -0.94
C ASP A 13 6.40 -21.20 0.20
N ASP A 14 6.91 -21.17 1.43
CA ASP A 14 6.19 -21.65 2.61
C ASP A 14 5.15 -20.65 3.11
N LEU A 15 5.42 -19.35 2.97
CA LEU A 15 4.59 -18.26 3.47
C LEU A 15 3.46 -17.87 2.49
N VAL A 16 3.71 -17.96 1.18
CA VAL A 16 2.78 -17.58 0.11
C VAL A 16 2.76 -18.67 -0.96
N LYS A 17 1.85 -19.63 -0.80
CA LYS A 17 1.76 -20.87 -1.63
C LYS A 17 0.90 -20.76 -2.90
N GLY A 18 0.19 -19.66 -3.09
CA GLY A 18 -0.77 -19.52 -4.18
C GLY A 18 -0.11 -19.11 -5.50
N ASP A 19 -0.70 -19.57 -6.63
CA ASP A 19 -0.27 -19.19 -7.98
C ASP A 19 -0.58 -17.72 -8.35
N ASP A 20 -1.23 -16.99 -7.44
CA ASP A 20 -1.48 -15.56 -7.54
C ASP A 20 -1.45 -14.93 -6.15
N CYS A 21 -0.88 -13.74 -6.08
CA CYS A 21 -0.75 -12.96 -4.85
C CYS A 21 -0.92 -11.48 -5.19
N ILE A 22 -1.59 -10.75 -4.31
CA ILE A 22 -1.72 -9.30 -4.38
C ILE A 22 -1.13 -8.71 -3.10
N PHE A 23 -0.25 -7.74 -3.26
CA PHE A 23 0.28 -6.94 -2.16
C PHE A 23 -0.14 -5.48 -2.36
N SER A 24 -0.58 -4.84 -1.27
CA SER A 24 -0.94 -3.43 -1.23
C SER A 24 -0.41 -2.82 0.05
N ALA A 25 0.24 -1.66 -0.06
CA ALA A 25 0.70 -0.89 1.08
C ALA A 25 0.49 0.60 0.84
N THR A 26 0.18 1.33 1.91
CA THR A 26 0.04 2.79 1.92
C THR A 26 0.94 3.35 3.01
N ALA A 27 1.75 4.35 2.69
CA ALA A 27 2.62 4.97 3.67
C ALA A 27 1.82 5.83 4.65
N ILE A 28 2.00 5.59 5.96
CA ILE A 28 1.45 6.43 7.02
C ILE A 28 2.38 7.63 7.27
N THR A 29 3.66 7.36 7.46
CA THR A 29 4.74 8.36 7.54
C THR A 29 5.64 8.27 6.31
N ASP A 30 6.47 9.29 6.09
CA ASP A 30 7.44 9.26 4.99
C ASP A 30 8.39 8.06 5.12
N THR A 31 8.62 7.41 3.98
CA THR A 31 9.54 6.29 3.82
C THR A 31 10.51 6.62 2.68
N PRO A 32 11.61 5.86 2.50
CA PRO A 32 12.50 6.07 1.37
C PRO A 32 11.83 5.97 -0.02
N MET A 33 10.69 5.28 -0.11
CA MET A 33 10.01 5.03 -1.40
C MET A 33 8.67 5.74 -1.57
N MET A 34 7.99 6.09 -0.48
CA MET A 34 6.63 6.62 -0.51
C MET A 34 6.45 7.73 0.52
N ARG A 35 5.77 8.81 0.13
CA ARG A 35 5.35 9.87 1.04
C ARG A 35 4.24 9.38 1.95
N GLY A 36 4.32 9.74 3.23
CA GLY A 36 3.29 9.52 4.22
C GLY A 36 2.02 10.29 3.91
N VAL A 37 1.02 10.14 4.78
CA VAL A 37 -0.25 10.85 4.62
C VAL A 37 -0.02 12.35 4.81
N GLN A 38 -0.38 13.14 3.80
CA GLN A 38 -0.27 14.61 3.85
C GLN A 38 -1.66 15.21 3.94
N TYR A 39 -2.00 15.82 5.09
CA TYR A 39 -3.25 16.55 5.24
C TYR A 39 -3.12 17.97 4.69
N PHE A 40 -4.19 18.47 4.08
CA PHE A 40 -4.29 19.85 3.60
C PHE A 40 -5.71 20.38 3.81
N GLY A 41 -5.93 21.66 3.54
CA GLY A 41 -7.24 22.30 3.68
C GLY A 41 -8.32 21.59 2.86
N GLY A 42 -9.17 20.82 3.54
CA GLY A 42 -10.28 20.08 2.93
C GLY A 42 -9.98 18.66 2.46
N GLY A 43 -8.81 18.08 2.76
CA GLY A 43 -8.48 16.73 2.29
C GLY A 43 -7.17 16.14 2.80
N ALA A 44 -6.80 15.01 2.18
CA ALA A 44 -5.53 14.33 2.41
C ALA A 44 -4.97 13.76 1.11
N ARG A 45 -3.65 13.63 1.02
CA ARG A 45 -2.94 12.92 -0.05
C ARG A 45 -2.31 11.67 0.52
N THR A 46 -2.44 10.55 -0.17
CA THR A 46 -1.82 9.28 0.20
C THR A 46 -1.02 8.73 -0.97
N MET A 47 0.11 8.08 -0.69
CA MET A 47 0.86 7.31 -1.66
C MET A 47 0.80 5.82 -1.30
N SER A 48 0.41 5.01 -2.27
CA SER A 48 0.30 3.55 -2.14
C SER A 48 1.10 2.84 -3.23
N VAL A 49 1.51 1.60 -2.95
CA VAL A 49 2.00 0.66 -3.96
C VAL A 49 1.06 -0.54 -3.99
N VAL A 50 0.64 -0.94 -5.18
CA VAL A 50 -0.16 -2.15 -5.41
C VAL A 50 0.57 -3.00 -6.43
N MET A 51 0.77 -4.28 -6.11
CA MET A 51 1.40 -5.24 -7.02
C MET A 51 0.65 -6.56 -7.04
N ARG A 52 0.70 -7.25 -8.17
CA ARG A 52 0.08 -8.55 -8.34
C ARG A 52 0.99 -9.48 -9.13
N TYR A 53 1.17 -10.69 -8.61
CA TYR A 53 2.03 -11.70 -9.20
C TYR A 53 1.56 -12.09 -10.61
N LYS A 54 0.28 -12.48 -10.76
CA LYS A 54 -0.24 -12.99 -12.04
C LYS A 54 -0.20 -11.99 -13.19
N SER A 55 -0.26 -10.69 -12.90
CA SER A 55 -0.11 -9.65 -13.94
C SER A 55 1.31 -9.10 -14.05
N GLY A 56 2.21 -9.40 -13.11
CA GLY A 56 3.56 -8.82 -13.04
C GLY A 56 3.58 -7.29 -12.87
N THR A 57 2.45 -6.69 -12.53
CA THR A 57 2.30 -5.22 -12.49
C THR A 57 2.64 -4.68 -11.11
N ILE A 58 3.38 -3.56 -11.09
CA ILE A 58 3.56 -2.71 -9.91
C ILE A 58 2.97 -1.35 -10.23
N ARG A 59 2.10 -0.84 -9.37
CA ARG A 59 1.44 0.45 -9.52
C ARG A 59 1.71 1.30 -8.29
N PHE A 60 2.37 2.43 -8.49
CA PHE A 60 2.37 3.50 -7.51
C PHE A 60 1.13 4.36 -7.73
N ILE A 61 0.36 4.57 -6.67
CA ILE A 61 -0.93 5.26 -6.70
C ILE A 61 -0.83 6.46 -5.78
N ASP A 62 -0.87 7.65 -6.37
CA ASP A 62 -0.91 8.92 -5.68
C ASP A 62 -2.35 9.44 -5.69
N THR A 63 -2.97 9.52 -4.52
CA THR A 63 -4.40 9.80 -4.38
C THR A 63 -4.66 11.03 -3.55
N PHE A 64 -5.48 11.92 -4.08
CA PHE A 64 -6.02 13.08 -3.37
C PHE A 64 -7.46 12.81 -2.92
N HIS A 65 -7.65 12.72 -1.62
CA HIS A 65 -8.93 12.50 -0.96
C HIS A 65 -9.52 13.84 -0.57
N ARG A 66 -10.77 14.13 -1.00
CA ARG A 66 -11.54 15.28 -0.52
C ARG A 66 -12.44 14.82 0.63
N PHE A 67 -12.41 15.54 1.74
CA PHE A 67 -13.31 15.23 2.87
C PHE A 67 -14.73 15.73 2.61
N ASP A 68 -14.89 16.78 1.81
CA ASP A 68 -16.19 17.26 1.32
C ASP A 68 -16.14 17.45 -0.20
N LYS A 69 -17.14 16.91 -0.91
CA LYS A 69 -17.34 17.07 -2.36
C LYS A 69 -17.52 18.54 -2.78
N LYS A 70 -17.93 19.42 -1.86
CA LYS A 70 -18.09 20.86 -2.10
C LYS A 70 -16.87 21.70 -1.72
N ALA A 71 -15.90 21.15 -0.98
CA ALA A 71 -14.71 21.90 -0.56
C ALA A 71 -13.86 22.32 -1.77
N LYS A 72 -13.47 23.59 -1.84
CA LYS A 72 -12.56 24.08 -2.89
C LYS A 72 -11.18 23.44 -2.68
N TRP A 73 -10.55 22.99 -3.77
CA TRP A 73 -9.18 22.50 -3.72
C TRP A 73 -8.24 23.64 -3.31
N SER A 74 -7.49 23.46 -2.24
CA SER A 74 -6.36 24.32 -1.88
C SER A 74 -5.03 23.60 -2.15
N ILE A 75 -5.00 22.73 -3.16
CA ILE A 75 -3.79 22.01 -3.54
C ILE A 75 -2.95 22.94 -4.42
N HIS A 76 -1.78 23.31 -3.94
CA HIS A 76 -0.73 23.88 -4.78
C HIS A 76 0.08 22.69 -5.32
N LEU A 77 0.00 22.46 -6.63
CA LEU A 77 0.73 21.41 -7.33
C LEU A 77 2.20 21.79 -7.49
#